data_AF-A0A498HY55-F1
#
_entry.id   AF-A0A498HY55-F1
#
_cell.length_a   1.000
_cell.length_b   1.000
_cell.length_c   1.000
_cell.angle_alpha   90.00
_cell.angle_beta   90.00
_cell.angle_gamma   90.00
#
_symmetry.space_group_name_H-M   'P 1'
#
loop_
_entity.id
_entity.type
_entity.pdbx_description
1 polymer ?
#
loop_
_entity_poly.entity_id
_entity_poly.type
_entity_poly.pdbx_seq_one_letter_code
_entity_poly.pdbx_strand_id
1 'polypeptide(L)'
;MASSTFSGNETATFFGFLNAAITLVFSCMGVAYGTTKSGVGVVSMGVMQSELVMKSIIPVVMAGVLGIYGLIIAIIISIGINSKAKSYYLFDGYTHLSSGLACGLAGLFAGMATGIVGGAGV
;
A
#
# COMPACT_ATOMS: atom_id res chain seq x y z
N MET A 1 -28.15 -30.18 -6.38
CA MET A 1 -27.10 -30.33 -7.42
C MET A 1 -27.28 -29.17 -8.39
N ALA A 2 -26.81 -27.98 -8.00
CA ALA A 2 -27.23 -26.71 -8.59
C ALA A 2 -26.29 -26.29 -9.72
N SER A 3 -26.77 -26.51 -10.95
CA SER A 3 -26.72 -25.60 -12.10
C SER A 3 -25.50 -24.69 -12.26
N SER A 4 -24.64 -25.08 -13.19
CA SER A 4 -23.81 -24.25 -14.06
C SER A 4 -24.46 -22.88 -14.37
N THR A 5 -23.90 -21.81 -13.79
CA THR A 5 -24.14 -20.42 -14.22
C THR A 5 -22.79 -19.73 -14.38
N PHE A 6 -22.20 -19.92 -15.57
CA PHE A 6 -21.13 -19.10 -16.12
C PHE A 6 -21.73 -17.72 -16.48
N SER A 7 -21.92 -16.84 -15.50
CA SER A 7 -22.61 -15.54 -15.68
C SER A 7 -21.93 -14.44 -14.88
N GLY A 8 -21.27 -13.50 -15.57
CA GLY A 8 -20.94 -12.12 -15.15
C GLY A 8 -20.08 -11.86 -13.89
N ASN A 9 -19.97 -12.80 -12.95
CA ASN A 9 -19.46 -12.59 -11.58
C ASN A 9 -17.96 -12.88 -11.43
N GLU A 10 -17.34 -13.67 -12.32
CA GLU A 10 -15.93 -14.04 -12.21
C GLU A 10 -15.01 -12.84 -12.49
N THR A 11 -15.31 -12.06 -13.53
CA THR A 11 -14.59 -10.82 -13.88
C THR A 11 -14.67 -9.78 -12.76
N ALA A 12 -15.81 -9.66 -12.09
CA ALA A 12 -15.99 -8.67 -11.03
C ALA A 12 -15.15 -9.03 -9.78
N THR A 13 -15.05 -10.32 -9.46
CA THR A 13 -14.20 -10.83 -8.37
C THR A 13 -12.71 -10.70 -8.71
N PHE A 14 -12.32 -10.93 -9.97
CA PHE A 14 -10.95 -10.72 -10.45
C PHE A 14 -10.50 -9.27 -10.24
N PHE A 15 -11.33 -8.29 -10.59
CA PHE A 15 -11.01 -6.87 -10.36
C PHE A 15 -10.84 -6.52 -8.88
N GLY A 16 -11.59 -7.16 -7.98
CA GLY A 16 -11.44 -6.99 -6.54
C GLY A 16 -10.09 -7.50 -6.00
N PHE A 17 -9.65 -8.69 -6.40
CA PHE A 17 -8.33 -9.20 -6.02
C PHE A 17 -7.19 -8.46 -6.70
N LEU A 18 -7.36 -8.08 -7.97
CA LEU A 18 -6.41 -7.26 -8.70
C LEU A 18 -6.20 -5.91 -8.02
N ASN A 19 -7.27 -5.29 -7.51
CA ASN A 19 -7.17 -4.08 -6.71
C ASN A 19 -6.31 -4.26 -5.45
N ALA A 20 -6.57 -5.32 -4.67
CA ALA A 20 -5.81 -5.61 -3.46
C ALA A 20 -4.31 -5.78 -3.77
N ALA A 21 -3.99 -6.47 -4.87
CA ALA A 21 -2.62 -6.63 -5.33
C ALA A 21 -1.96 -5.30 -5.72
N ILE A 22 -2.63 -4.49 -6.55
CA ILE A 22 -2.09 -3.19 -7.02
C ILE A 22 -1.87 -2.23 -5.84
N THR A 23 -2.83 -2.15 -4.91
CA THR A 23 -2.74 -1.28 -3.72
C THR A 23 -1.53 -1.65 -2.86
N LEU A 24 -1.33 -2.95 -2.62
CA LEU A 24 -0.20 -3.47 -1.84
C LEU A 24 1.14 -3.19 -2.52
N VAL A 25 1.27 -3.53 -3.81
CA VAL A 25 2.54 -3.39 -4.53
C VAL A 25 2.98 -1.94 -4.59
N PHE A 26 2.07 -1.01 -4.90
CA PHE A 26 2.40 0.42 -4.94
C PHE A 26 2.75 0.99 -3.56
N SER A 27 2.01 0.59 -2.51
CA SER A 27 2.32 1.03 -1.14
C SER A 27 3.67 0.49 -0.66
N CYS A 28 3.93 -0.82 -0.85
CA CYS A 28 5.20 -1.44 -0.49
C CYS A 28 6.38 -0.82 -1.25
N MET A 29 6.21 -0.50 -2.53
CA MET A 29 7.23 0.17 -3.32
C MET A 29 7.55 1.58 -2.77
N GLY A 30 6.52 2.32 -2.35
CA GLY A 30 6.68 3.65 -1.74
C GLY A 30 7.44 3.60 -0.43
N VAL A 31 7.08 2.67 0.45
CA VAL A 31 7.77 2.47 1.73
C VAL A 31 9.20 2.00 1.55
N ALA A 32 9.44 1.07 0.62
CA ALA A 32 10.78 0.58 0.33
C ALA A 32 11.68 1.75 -0.11
N TYR A 33 11.22 2.57 -1.06
CA TYR A 33 11.97 3.74 -1.50
C TYR A 33 12.19 4.76 -0.38
N GLY A 34 11.14 5.07 0.38
CA GLY A 34 11.21 5.98 1.52
C GLY A 34 12.26 5.54 2.54
N THR A 35 12.21 4.26 2.91
CA THR A 35 13.10 3.63 3.89
C THR A 35 14.54 3.59 3.41
N THR A 36 14.79 3.27 2.13
CA THR A 36 16.16 3.26 1.59
C THR A 36 16.79 4.65 1.62
N LYS A 37 16.06 5.69 1.18
CA LYS A 37 16.57 7.07 1.16
C LYS A 37 16.88 7.60 2.57
N SER A 38 15.96 7.45 3.51
CA SER A 38 16.20 7.88 4.90
C SER A 38 17.22 7.00 5.60
N GLY A 39 17.25 5.69 5.30
CA GLY A 39 18.15 4.72 5.94
C GLY A 39 19.62 4.98 5.66
N VAL A 40 19.98 5.43 4.46
CA VAL A 40 21.37 5.81 4.13
C VAL A 40 21.85 6.98 5.00
N GLY A 41 20.98 7.97 5.25
CA GLY A 41 21.30 9.10 6.13
C GLY A 41 21.49 8.67 7.58
N VAL A 42 20.63 7.79 8.09
CA VAL A 42 20.76 7.23 9.46
C VAL A 42 22.09 6.47 9.62
N VAL A 43 22.46 5.64 8.65
CA VAL A 43 23.71 4.87 8.70
C VAL A 43 24.93 5.81 8.68
N SER A 44 24.91 6.86 7.86
CA SER A 44 25.99 7.88 7.84
C SER A 44 26.09 8.60 9.19
N MET A 45 24.96 8.96 9.79
CA MET A 45 24.95 9.64 11.08
C MET A 45 25.42 8.73 12.22
N GLY A 46 25.14 7.43 12.14
CA GLY A 46 25.60 6.45 13.11
C GLY A 46 27.12 6.25 13.17
N VAL A 47 27.84 6.55 12.08
CA VAL A 47 29.32 6.51 12.07
C VAL A 47 29.93 7.81 12.61
N MET A 48 29.28 8.96 12.37
CA MET A 48 29.80 10.27 12.82
C MET A 48 29.51 10.53 14.30
N GLN A 49 28.27 10.34 14.74
CA GLN A 49 27.81 10.60 16.11
C GLN A 49 26.66 9.65 16.49
N SER A 50 26.99 8.54 17.14
CA SER A 50 26.04 7.47 17.51
C SER A 50 24.98 7.89 18.54
N GLU A 51 25.20 8.97 19.30
CA GLU A 51 24.24 9.48 20.30
C GLU A 51 22.94 9.99 19.66
N LEU A 52 23.01 10.49 18.42
CA LEU A 52 21.87 11.09 17.71
C LEU A 52 21.03 10.07 16.92
N VAL A 53 21.49 8.81 16.81
CA VAL A 53 20.85 7.76 16.00
C VAL A 53 19.42 7.45 16.43
N MET A 54 19.13 7.47 17.74
CA MET A 54 17.77 7.22 18.24
C MET A 54 16.75 8.23 17.70
N LYS A 55 17.15 9.48 17.49
CA LYS A 55 16.26 10.52 16.96
C LYS A 55 16.17 10.45 15.44
N SER A 56 17.25 10.07 14.77
CA SER A 56 17.29 9.90 13.31
C SER A 56 16.47 8.71 12.79
N ILE A 57 15.97 7.82 13.65
CA ILE A 57 15.15 6.66 13.22
C ILE A 57 13.67 7.03 12.97
N ILE A 58 13.21 8.17 13.50
CA ILE A 58 11.81 8.62 13.40
C ILE A 58 11.32 8.73 11.94
N PRO A 59 12.10 9.29 10.98
CA PRO A 59 11.70 9.35 9.57
C PRO A 59 11.54 7.97 8.93
N VAL A 60 12.37 6.99 9.32
CA VAL A 60 12.28 5.61 8.82
C VAL A 60 10.97 4.97 9.28
N VAL A 61 10.62 5.15 10.55
CA VAL A 61 9.35 4.64 11.09
C VAL A 61 8.16 5.34 10.42
N MET A 62 8.24 6.64 10.16
CA MET A 62 7.18 7.40 9.49
C MET A 62 6.95 6.93 8.03
N ALA A 63 8.02 6.56 7.31
CA ALA A 63 7.88 5.90 6.01
C ALA A 63 7.23 4.50 6.14
N GLY A 64 7.54 3.76 7.20
CA GLY A 64 6.97 2.43 7.48
C GLY A 64 5.45 2.40 7.65
N VAL A 65 4.86 3.41 8.30
CA VAL A 65 3.41 3.44 8.56
C VAL A 65 2.58 3.51 7.27
N LEU A 66 3.11 4.13 6.20
CA LEU A 66 2.44 4.17 4.89
C LEU A 66 2.14 2.78 4.33
N GLY A 67 3.01 1.81 4.59
CA GLY A 67 2.88 0.42 4.12
C GLY A 67 1.76 -0.30 4.86
N ILE A 68 1.62 -0.01 6.15
CA ILE A 68 0.54 -0.55 6.99
C ILE A 68 -0.81 -0.02 6.50
N TYR A 69 -0.90 1.25 6.09
CA TYR A 69 -2.13 1.80 5.50
C TYR A 69 -2.52 1.04 4.21
N GLY A 70 -1.57 0.78 3.32
CA GLY A 70 -1.83 0.01 2.09
C GLY A 70 -2.28 -1.43 2.38
N LEU A 71 -1.69 -2.06 3.39
CA LEU A 71 -2.05 -3.41 3.84
C LEU A 71 -3.47 -3.47 4.42
N ILE A 72 -3.83 -2.53 5.29
CA ILE A 72 -5.17 -2.47 5.90
C ILE A 72 -6.23 -2.31 4.80
N ILE A 73 -6.00 -1.44 3.81
CA ILE A 73 -6.94 -1.21 2.71
C ILE A 73 -7.14 -2.47 1.88
N ALA A 74 -6.06 -3.17 1.52
CA ALA A 74 -6.15 -4.43 0.79
C ALA A 74 -6.92 -5.51 1.55
N ILE A 75 -6.74 -5.60 2.87
CA ILE A 75 -7.45 -6.56 3.73
C ILE A 75 -8.95 -6.22 3.80
N ILE A 76 -9.31 -4.95 4.00
CA ILE A 76 -10.73 -4.52 4.08
C ILE A 76 -11.45 -4.86 2.77
N ILE A 77 -10.82 -4.60 1.63
CA ILE A 77 -11.40 -4.88 0.31
C ILE A 77 -11.54 -6.39 0.10
N SER A 78 -10.54 -7.18 0.50
CA SER A 78 -10.61 -8.65 0.43
C SER A 78 -11.76 -9.24 1.26
N ILE A 79 -12.00 -8.69 2.46
CA ILE A 79 -13.15 -9.09 3.31
C ILE A 79 -14.49 -8.60 2.73
N GLY A 80 -14.49 -7.43 2.09
CA GLY A 80 -15.67 -6.81 1.48
C GLY A 80 -16.17 -7.51 0.22
N ILE A 81 -15.34 -8.29 -0.47
CA ILE A 81 -15.72 -9.12 -1.62
C ILE A 81 -16.42 -10.39 -1.10
N ASN A 82 -17.62 -10.22 -0.53
CA ASN A 82 -18.42 -11.35 -0.07
C ASN A 82 -19.22 -11.95 -1.24
N SER A 83 -18.71 -13.06 -1.75
CA SER A 83 -19.23 -13.81 -2.90
C SER A 83 -20.63 -14.45 -2.69
N LYS A 84 -21.29 -14.26 -1.53
CA LYS A 84 -22.55 -14.97 -1.18
C LYS A 84 -23.81 -14.12 -0.98
N ALA A 85 -23.73 -12.79 -0.83
CA ALA A 85 -24.87 -11.99 -0.37
C ALA A 85 -25.36 -10.87 -1.31
N LYS A 86 -24.56 -10.41 -2.27
CA LYS A 86 -24.94 -9.34 -3.22
C LYS A 86 -24.54 -9.69 -4.64
N SER A 87 -25.41 -9.43 -5.62
CA SER A 87 -25.05 -9.48 -7.04
C SER A 87 -23.95 -8.45 -7.30
N TYR A 88 -22.72 -8.92 -7.55
CA TYR A 88 -21.56 -8.08 -7.78
C TYR A 88 -21.58 -7.62 -9.23
N TYR A 89 -22.02 -6.40 -9.47
CA TYR A 89 -22.02 -5.83 -10.82
C TYR A 89 -20.59 -5.47 -11.24
N LEU A 90 -20.29 -5.57 -12.55
CA LEU A 90 -19.01 -5.14 -13.12
C LEU A 90 -18.64 -3.69 -12.75
N PHE A 91 -19.66 -2.82 -12.59
CA PHE A 91 -19.47 -1.45 -12.16
C PHE A 91 -18.82 -1.36 -10.77
N ASP A 92 -19.22 -2.22 -9.83
CA ASP A 92 -18.69 -2.25 -8.46
C ASP A 92 -17.24 -2.80 -8.43
N GLY A 93 -16.91 -3.70 -9.36
CA GLY A 93 -15.54 -4.17 -9.56
C GLY A 93 -14.59 -3.05 -10.03
N TYR A 94 -15.03 -2.20 -10.97
CA TYR A 94 -14.23 -1.08 -11.47
C TYR A 94 -14.09 0.06 -10.45
N THR A 95 -15.12 0.35 -9.66
CA THR A 95 -15.04 1.35 -8.58
C THR A 95 -14.06 0.89 -7.49
N HIS A 96 -14.09 -0.39 -7.12
CA HIS A 96 -13.10 -0.98 -6.22
C HIS A 96 -11.69 -0.92 -6.82
N LEU A 97 -11.51 -1.26 -8.10
CA LEU A 97 -10.22 -1.13 -8.77
C LEU A 97 -9.67 0.31 -8.72
N SER A 98 -10.49 1.30 -9.07
CA SER A 98 -10.09 2.71 -9.12
C SER A 98 -9.71 3.25 -7.75
N SER A 99 -10.44 2.87 -6.69
CA SER A 99 -10.19 3.37 -5.33
C SER A 99 -8.81 2.96 -4.80
N GLY A 100 -8.43 1.68 -4.96
CA GLY A 100 -7.11 1.22 -4.52
C GLY A 100 -5.97 1.64 -5.45
N LEU A 101 -6.23 1.90 -6.74
CA LEU A 101 -5.22 2.49 -7.63
C LEU A 101 -4.92 3.96 -7.26
N ALA A 102 -5.96 4.75 -6.97
CA ALA A 102 -5.80 6.12 -6.48
C ALA A 102 -5.06 6.17 -5.13
N CYS A 103 -5.46 5.33 -4.17
CA CYS A 103 -4.83 5.29 -2.86
C CYS A 103 -3.40 4.71 -2.91
N GLY A 104 -3.17 3.64 -3.67
CA GLY A 104 -1.86 3.03 -3.85
C GLY A 104 -0.85 3.98 -4.46
N LEU A 105 -1.22 4.70 -5.54
CA LEU A 105 -0.37 5.72 -6.13
C LEU A 105 -0.10 6.88 -5.16
N ALA A 106 -1.12 7.36 -4.44
CA ALA A 106 -0.92 8.38 -3.42
C ALA A 106 0.08 7.92 -2.34
N GLY A 107 -0.01 6.67 -1.89
CA GLY A 107 0.94 6.05 -0.96
C GLY A 107 2.36 5.94 -1.53
N LEU A 108 2.50 5.65 -2.83
CA LEU A 108 3.80 5.63 -3.50
C LEU A 108 4.46 7.02 -3.48
N PHE A 109 3.76 8.05 -3.94
CA PHE A 109 4.30 9.40 -3.99
C PHE A 109 4.58 9.96 -2.60
N ALA A 110 3.70 9.69 -1.64
CA ALA A 110 3.91 10.07 -0.25
C ALA A 110 5.15 9.36 0.33
N GLY A 111 5.37 8.07 0.03
CA GLY A 111 6.58 7.33 0.42
C GLY A 111 7.87 7.89 -0.19
N MET A 112 7.83 8.35 -1.45
CA MET A 112 8.98 9.04 -2.05
C MET A 112 9.26 10.38 -1.37
N ALA A 113 8.23 11.18 -1.12
CA ALA A 113 8.36 12.48 -0.46
C ALA A 113 8.91 12.34 0.97
N THR A 114 8.40 11.38 1.75
CA THR A 114 8.90 11.12 3.11
C THR A 114 10.34 10.61 3.11
N GLY A 115 10.75 9.84 2.11
CA GLY A 115 12.16 9.44 1.93
C GLY A 115 13.10 10.62 1.69
N ILE A 116 12.71 11.56 0.83
CA ILE A 116 13.51 12.76 0.52
C ILE A 116 13.60 13.68 1.74
N VAL A 117 12.46 13.95 2.39
CA VAL A 117 12.43 14.75 3.64
C VAL A 117 13.18 14.04 4.76
N GLY A 118 13.04 12.72 4.87
CA GLY A 118 13.72 11.91 5.88
C GLY A 118 15.24 11.87 5.69
N GLY A 119 15.73 11.94 4.46
CA GLY A 119 17.15 12.09 4.17
C GLY A 119 17.69 13.51 4.38
N ALA A 120 16.86 14.55 4.29
CA ALA A 120 17.25 15.94 4.58
C ALA A 120 17.13 16.32 6.06
N GLY A 121 16.30 15.60 6.82
CA GLY A 121 16.09 15.83 8.25
C GLY A 121 17.07 15.08 9.16
N VAL A 122 17.91 14.21 8.60
CA VAL A 122 19.02 13.51 9.27
C VAL A 122 20.35 14.09 8.82
#